data_AF-A0AAU4TNI0-F1
#
_entry.id   AF-A0AAU4TNI0-F1
#
_cell.length_a   1.000
_cell.length_b   1.000
_cell.length_c   1.000
_cell.angle_alpha   90.00
_cell.angle_beta   90.00
_cell.angle_gamma   90.00
#
_symmetry.space_group_name_H-M   'P 1'
#
loop_
_entity.id
_entity.type
_entity.pdbx_description
1 polymer ?
#
loop_
_entity_poly.entity_id
_entity_poly.type
_entity_poly.pdbx_seq_one_letter_code
_entity_poly.pdbx_strand_id
1 'polypeptide(L)'
;MPEATSVGTDWRLLGCAYVQFFVNNDRTNQRLLESHPFDLSASLGRLAFTVTEEVFFPSVFGVETHSSYRVVDQLRRRDPDFGAAWVRRVRYRRQGLGLTARPIRRSRHVAADIARMLCASWAHQHNADEPAVQVCDIVPAMLEDLRSALCHQSEHPTDP
;
A
#
# COMPACT_ATOMS: atom_id res chain seq x y z
N MET A 1 5.16 -35.65 -13.78
CA MET A 1 5.54 -34.22 -13.91
C MET A 1 5.19 -33.58 -12.58
N PRO A 2 6.14 -33.12 -11.76
CA PRO A 2 5.77 -32.48 -10.51
C PRO A 2 5.13 -31.14 -10.86
N GLU A 3 3.89 -30.95 -10.45
CA GLU A 3 3.22 -29.65 -10.44
C GLU A 3 4.06 -28.74 -9.56
N ALA A 4 4.70 -27.75 -10.17
CA ALA A 4 5.25 -26.65 -9.41
C ALA A 4 4.05 -25.96 -8.74
N THR A 5 3.84 -26.23 -7.45
CA THR A 5 3.13 -25.31 -6.55
C THR A 5 3.90 -24.00 -6.63
N SER A 6 3.54 -23.14 -7.59
CA SER A 6 4.01 -21.77 -7.58
C SER A 6 3.44 -21.18 -6.30
N VAL A 7 4.28 -21.09 -5.27
CA VAL A 7 4.07 -20.12 -4.19
C VAL A 7 3.97 -18.81 -4.94
N GLY A 8 2.73 -18.38 -5.20
CA GLY A 8 2.48 -17.24 -6.06
C GLY A 8 3.15 -16.06 -5.39
N THR A 9 4.24 -15.56 -5.98
CA THR A 9 4.96 -14.43 -5.41
C THR A 9 3.96 -13.30 -5.27
N ASP A 10 3.57 -12.98 -4.03
CA ASP A 10 2.70 -11.85 -3.80
C ASP A 10 3.50 -10.61 -4.15
N TRP A 11 3.20 -10.06 -5.33
CA TRP A 11 3.84 -8.86 -5.86
C TRP A 11 3.77 -7.68 -4.87
N ARG A 12 2.84 -7.68 -3.90
CA ARG A 12 2.81 -6.68 -2.82
C ARG A 12 4.08 -6.71 -1.96
N LEU A 13 4.71 -7.87 -1.78
CA LEU A 13 5.97 -8.03 -1.02
C LEU A 13 7.13 -7.24 -1.66
N LEU A 14 7.20 -7.24 -3.00
CA LEU A 14 8.14 -6.41 -3.76
C LEU A 14 7.88 -4.92 -3.50
N GLY A 15 6.59 -4.54 -3.45
CA GLY A 15 6.17 -3.20 -3.06
C GLY A 15 6.66 -2.81 -1.66
N CYS A 16 6.51 -3.70 -0.68
CA CYS A 16 6.92 -3.45 0.70
C CYS A 16 8.43 -3.19 0.79
N ALA A 17 9.23 -4.06 0.16
CA ALA A 17 10.68 -3.91 0.10
C ALA A 17 11.08 -2.56 -0.52
N TYR A 18 10.45 -2.15 -1.63
CA TYR A 18 10.75 -0.88 -2.25
C TYR A 18 10.42 0.33 -1.37
N VAL A 19 9.27 0.33 -0.69
CA VAL A 19 8.89 1.43 0.21
C VAL A 19 9.83 1.51 1.40
N GLN A 20 10.26 0.37 1.95
CA GLN A 20 11.26 0.31 3.02
C GLN A 20 12.59 0.93 2.58
N PHE A 21 13.13 0.52 1.41
CA PHE A 21 14.35 1.13 0.86
C PHE A 21 14.18 2.62 0.55
N PHE A 22 12.98 3.02 0.10
CA PHE A 22 12.65 4.42 -0.17
C PHE A 22 12.74 5.29 1.09
N VAL A 23 12.08 4.86 2.18
CA VAL A 23 12.07 5.59 3.46
C VAL A 23 13.44 5.59 4.13
N ASN A 24 14.18 4.48 4.05
CA ASN A 24 15.54 4.37 4.59
C ASN A 24 16.59 5.06 3.70
N ASN A 25 16.18 5.69 2.59
CA ASN A 25 17.07 6.33 1.62
C ASN A 25 18.18 5.40 1.08
N ASP A 26 17.91 4.10 1.00
CA ASP A 26 18.81 3.11 0.44
C ASP A 26 18.73 3.14 -1.10
N ARG A 27 19.54 4.03 -1.68
CA ARG A 27 19.55 4.26 -3.14
C ARG A 27 20.06 3.06 -3.93
N THR A 28 20.90 2.21 -3.34
CA THR A 28 21.47 1.06 -4.03
C THR A 28 20.40 0.02 -4.29
N ASN A 29 19.66 -0.35 -3.25
CA ASN A 29 18.58 -1.33 -3.36
C ASN A 29 17.36 -0.77 -4.13
N GLN A 30 17.06 0.53 -4.01
CA GLN A 30 16.04 1.17 -4.86
C GLN A 30 16.37 1.02 -6.36
N ARG A 31 17.62 1.31 -6.76
CA ARG A 31 18.04 1.20 -8.17
C ARG A 31 17.98 -0.24 -8.69
N LEU A 32 18.27 -1.21 -7.82
CA LEU A 32 18.16 -2.62 -8.17
C LEU A 32 16.71 -2.98 -8.51
N LEU A 33 15.73 -2.54 -7.72
CA LEU A 33 14.33 -2.82 -8.01
C LEU A 33 13.79 -2.00 -9.20
N GLU A 34 14.33 -0.81 -9.44
CA GLU A 34 14.00 0.01 -10.61
C GLU A 34 14.42 -0.62 -11.95
N SER A 35 15.24 -1.68 -11.96
CA SER A 35 15.57 -2.43 -13.19
C SER A 35 14.39 -3.22 -13.76
N HIS A 36 13.36 -3.47 -12.95
CA HIS A 36 12.10 -4.12 -13.35
C HIS A 36 10.93 -3.13 -13.18
N PRO A 37 10.89 -2.04 -13.96
CA PRO A 37 10.06 -0.88 -13.63
C PRO A 37 8.57 -1.17 -13.72
N PHE A 38 8.14 -2.03 -14.65
CA PHE A 38 6.72 -2.38 -14.82
C PHE A 38 6.21 -3.26 -13.67
N ASP A 39 6.97 -4.29 -13.31
CA ASP A 39 6.64 -5.19 -12.20
C ASP A 39 6.64 -4.43 -10.88
N LEU A 40 7.64 -3.57 -10.66
CA LEU A 40 7.71 -2.67 -9.51
C LEU A 40 6.50 -1.72 -9.47
N SER A 41 6.16 -1.09 -10.60
CA SER A 41 5.04 -0.16 -10.67
C SER A 41 3.72 -0.85 -10.36
N ALA A 42 3.49 -2.06 -10.89
CA ALA A 42 2.29 -2.85 -10.61
C ALA A 42 2.25 -3.30 -9.14
N SER A 43 3.37 -3.77 -8.61
CA SER A 43 3.55 -4.16 -7.21
C SER A 43 3.19 -3.03 -6.25
N LEU A 44 3.72 -1.83 -6.49
CA LEU A 44 3.40 -0.63 -5.71
C LEU A 44 1.95 -0.18 -5.87
N GLY A 45 1.35 -0.34 -7.06
CA GLY A 45 -0.07 -0.07 -7.27
C GLY A 45 -0.97 -1.00 -6.45
N ARG A 46 -0.62 -2.29 -6.38
CA ARG A 46 -1.33 -3.29 -5.55
C ARG A 46 -1.15 -2.99 -4.07
N LEU A 47 0.07 -2.74 -3.63
CA LEU A 47 0.35 -2.38 -2.24
C LEU A 47 -0.37 -1.10 -1.82
N ALA A 48 -0.29 -0.04 -2.62
CA ALA A 48 -0.98 1.22 -2.32
C ALA A 48 -2.50 1.04 -2.25
N PHE A 49 -3.08 0.20 -3.12
CA PHE A 49 -4.49 -0.13 -3.06
C PHE A 49 -4.84 -0.86 -1.74
N THR A 50 -4.06 -1.88 -1.36
CA THR A 50 -4.25 -2.59 -0.09
C THR A 50 -4.08 -1.67 1.13
N VAL A 51 -3.02 -0.86 1.18
CA VAL A 51 -2.82 0.12 2.27
C VAL A 51 -3.98 1.11 2.34
N THR A 52 -4.52 1.53 1.19
CA THR A 52 -5.66 2.45 1.17
C THR A 52 -6.90 1.82 1.81
N GLU A 53 -7.25 0.60 1.40
CA GLU A 53 -8.48 -0.09 1.82
C GLU A 53 -8.42 -0.62 3.24
N GLU A 54 -7.29 -1.23 3.60
CA GLU A 54 -7.20 -2.04 4.82
C GLU A 54 -6.59 -1.25 5.99
N VAL A 55 -5.91 -0.14 5.72
CA VAL A 55 -5.21 0.65 6.75
C VAL A 55 -5.72 2.09 6.79
N PHE A 56 -5.60 2.82 5.69
CA PHE A 56 -5.85 4.25 5.66
C PHE A 56 -7.34 4.62 5.78
N PHE A 57 -8.22 4.01 4.98
CA PHE A 57 -9.65 4.29 5.05
C PHE A 57 -10.29 3.92 6.39
N PRO A 58 -10.00 2.74 6.98
CA PRO A 58 -10.53 2.39 8.29
C PRO A 58 -10.02 3.33 9.39
N SER A 59 -8.72 3.62 9.44
CA SER A 59 -8.12 4.43 10.51
C SER A 59 -8.48 5.91 10.44
N VAL A 60 -8.46 6.51 9.25
CA VAL A 60 -8.60 7.96 9.07
C VAL A 60 -10.05 8.37 8.85
N PHE A 61 -10.83 7.55 8.15
CA PHE A 61 -12.20 7.89 7.74
C PHE A 61 -13.27 6.98 8.35
N GLY A 62 -12.90 5.94 9.10
CA GLY A 62 -13.85 4.97 9.66
C GLY A 62 -14.61 4.18 8.59
N VAL A 63 -14.03 4.02 7.39
CA VAL A 63 -14.64 3.30 6.27
C VAL A 63 -13.97 1.95 6.12
N GLU A 64 -14.72 0.88 6.39
CA GLU A 64 -14.27 -0.50 6.20
C GLU A 64 -14.42 -0.95 4.72
N THR A 65 -13.63 -1.94 4.31
CA THR A 65 -13.65 -2.53 2.96
C THR A 65 -15.03 -3.01 2.52
N HIS A 66 -15.89 -3.41 3.46
CA HIS A 66 -17.25 -3.90 3.21
C HIS A 66 -18.35 -2.86 3.41
N SER A 67 -17.98 -1.58 3.56
CA SER A 67 -18.95 -0.48 3.67
C SER A 67 -19.86 -0.41 2.45
N SER A 68 -21.16 -0.18 2.67
CA SER A 68 -22.12 -0.08 1.56
C SER A 68 -21.77 1.08 0.60
N TYR A 69 -22.04 0.88 -0.68
CA TYR A 69 -21.79 1.90 -1.71
C TYR A 69 -22.46 3.25 -1.39
N ARG A 70 -23.65 3.22 -0.76
CA ARG A 70 -24.38 4.44 -0.38
C ARG A 70 -23.62 5.25 0.68
N VAL A 71 -23.07 4.58 1.69
CA VAL A 71 -22.27 5.22 2.75
C VAL A 71 -21.02 5.86 2.15
N VAL A 72 -20.30 5.10 1.33
CA VAL A 72 -19.11 5.58 0.63
C VAL A 72 -19.42 6.76 -0.28
N ASP A 73 -20.48 6.70 -1.09
CA ASP A 73 -20.84 7.79 -2.00
C ASP A 73 -21.27 9.05 -1.25
N GLN A 74 -21.98 8.91 -0.14
CA GLN A 74 -22.37 10.03 0.71
C GLN A 74 -21.14 10.70 1.35
N LEU A 75 -20.20 9.92 1.89
CA LEU A 75 -18.97 10.46 2.45
C LEU A 75 -18.13 11.14 1.38
N ARG A 76 -18.00 10.54 0.19
CA ARG A 76 -17.28 11.10 -0.96
C ARG A 76 -17.79 12.47 -1.39
N ARG A 77 -19.09 12.75 -1.22
CA ARG A 77 -19.69 14.06 -1.54
C ARG A 77 -19.55 15.08 -0.41
N ARG A 78 -19.41 14.63 0.83
CA ARG A 78 -19.41 15.48 2.04
C ARG A 78 -18.00 15.82 2.52
N ASP A 79 -17.07 14.89 2.36
CA ASP A 79 -15.69 15.01 2.80
C ASP A 79 -14.77 15.12 1.56
N PRO A 80 -14.17 16.29 1.30
CA PRO A 80 -13.30 16.49 0.15
C PRO A 80 -11.99 15.69 0.25
N ASP A 81 -11.48 15.44 1.45
CA ASP A 81 -10.24 14.69 1.67
C ASP A 81 -10.46 13.20 1.38
N PHE A 82 -11.58 12.64 1.84
CA PHE A 82 -12.02 11.30 1.45
C PHE A 82 -12.25 11.22 -0.06
N GLY A 83 -12.89 12.23 -0.66
CA GLY A 83 -13.11 12.32 -2.11
C GLY A 83 -11.80 12.27 -2.90
N ALA A 84 -10.79 13.03 -2.49
CA ALA A 84 -9.47 13.03 -3.11
C ALA A 84 -8.74 11.69 -2.92
N ALA A 85 -8.82 11.10 -1.72
CA ALA A 85 -8.23 9.80 -1.44
C ALA A 85 -8.89 8.66 -2.25
N TRP A 86 -10.21 8.71 -2.44
CA TRP A 86 -10.95 7.78 -3.30
C TRP A 86 -10.50 7.83 -4.76
N VAL A 87 -10.24 9.04 -5.29
CA VAL A 87 -9.68 9.19 -6.65
C VAL A 87 -8.27 8.58 -6.74
N ARG A 88 -7.43 8.77 -5.72
CA ARG A 88 -6.10 8.14 -5.64
C ARG A 88 -6.20 6.61 -5.60
N ARG A 89 -7.10 6.06 -4.81
CA ARG A 89 -7.39 4.60 -4.76
C ARG A 89 -7.65 4.01 -6.14
N VAL A 90 -8.53 4.63 -6.93
CA VAL A 90 -8.84 4.15 -8.29
C VAL A 90 -7.59 4.16 -9.18
N ARG A 91 -6.72 5.17 -9.01
CA ARG A 91 -5.44 5.25 -9.72
C ARG A 91 -4.49 4.12 -9.30
N TYR A 92 -4.38 3.82 -8.01
CA TYR A 92 -3.56 2.71 -7.50
C TYR A 92 -4.06 1.37 -8.05
N ARG A 93 -5.38 1.14 -8.07
CA ARG A 93 -5.98 -0.06 -8.68
C ARG A 93 -5.58 -0.21 -10.15
N ARG A 94 -5.71 0.85 -10.95
CA ARG A 94 -5.30 0.82 -12.38
C ARG A 94 -3.81 0.57 -12.54
N GLN A 95 -2.98 1.20 -11.70
CA GLN A 95 -1.55 0.98 -11.72
C GLN A 95 -1.19 -0.48 -11.35
N GLY A 96 -1.89 -1.08 -10.39
CA GLY A 96 -1.72 -2.49 -10.01
C GLY A 96 -2.09 -3.49 -11.10
N LEU A 97 -2.91 -3.07 -12.06
CA LEU A 97 -3.24 -3.80 -13.29
C LEU A 97 -2.23 -3.56 -14.44
N GLY A 98 -1.12 -2.85 -14.18
CA GLY A 98 -0.08 -2.58 -15.18
C GLY A 98 -0.37 -1.40 -16.11
N LEU A 99 -1.42 -0.61 -15.87
CA LEU A 99 -1.87 0.47 -16.77
C LEU A 99 -1.08 1.79 -16.58
N THR A 100 0.26 1.74 -16.54
CA THR A 100 1.12 2.90 -16.26
C THR A 100 2.12 3.20 -17.38
N ALA A 101 2.04 4.41 -17.95
CA ALA A 101 2.93 4.88 -19.01
C ALA A 101 4.32 5.38 -18.54
N ARG A 102 4.51 5.65 -17.22
CA ARG A 102 5.77 6.17 -16.65
C ARG A 102 6.12 5.45 -15.33
N PRO A 103 6.50 4.16 -15.40
CA PRO A 103 6.57 3.28 -14.23
C PRO A 103 7.51 3.78 -13.12
N ILE A 104 8.73 4.23 -13.45
CA ILE A 104 9.72 4.65 -12.42
C ILE A 104 9.26 5.92 -11.69
N ARG A 105 8.92 6.99 -12.43
CA ARG A 105 8.46 8.25 -11.82
C ARG A 105 7.18 8.05 -11.02
N ARG A 106 6.30 7.15 -11.45
CA ARG A 106 5.09 6.80 -10.70
C ARG A 106 5.43 6.00 -9.44
N SER A 107 6.33 5.03 -9.52
CA SER A 107 6.77 4.21 -8.40
C SER A 107 7.27 5.05 -7.22
N ARG A 108 8.15 6.03 -7.46
CA ARG A 108 8.62 6.94 -6.40
C ARG A 108 7.51 7.77 -5.75
N HIS A 109 6.58 8.31 -6.55
CA HIS A 109 5.44 9.05 -6.00
C HIS A 109 4.51 8.13 -5.19
N VAL A 110 4.24 6.92 -5.68
CA VAL A 110 3.38 5.96 -4.98
C VAL A 110 4.04 5.47 -3.69
N ALA A 111 5.35 5.26 -3.67
CA ALA A 111 6.08 4.95 -2.44
C ALA A 111 5.96 6.07 -1.39
N ALA A 112 6.09 7.33 -1.82
CA ALA A 112 5.87 8.47 -0.94
C ALA A 112 4.41 8.57 -0.46
N ASP A 113 3.44 8.29 -1.33
CA ASP A 113 2.01 8.25 -0.96
C ASP A 113 1.75 7.14 0.08
N ILE A 114 2.30 5.93 -0.12
CA ILE A 114 2.17 4.82 0.84
C ILE A 114 2.75 5.23 2.20
N ALA A 115 3.96 5.77 2.23
CA ALA A 115 4.58 6.23 3.47
C ALA A 115 3.71 7.28 4.20
N ARG A 116 3.15 8.25 3.46
CA ARG A 116 2.23 9.25 4.04
C ARG A 116 0.94 8.64 4.59
N MET A 117 0.34 7.68 3.86
CA MET A 117 -0.87 6.99 4.32
C MET A 117 -0.59 6.21 5.61
N LEU A 118 0.54 5.51 5.70
CA LEU A 118 0.94 4.77 6.90
C LEU A 118 1.18 5.71 8.08
N CYS A 119 1.93 6.80 7.90
CA CYS A 119 2.13 7.80 8.97
C CYS A 119 0.82 8.44 9.42
N ALA A 120 -0.08 8.78 8.49
CA ALA A 120 -1.39 9.35 8.84
C ALA A 120 -2.24 8.35 9.61
N SER A 121 -2.24 7.08 9.20
CA SER A 121 -2.97 6.01 9.90
C SER A 121 -2.43 5.81 11.32
N TRP A 122 -1.10 5.79 11.46
CA TRP A 122 -0.44 5.68 12.76
C TRP A 122 -0.81 6.84 13.69
N ALA A 123 -0.74 8.08 13.20
CA ALA A 123 -1.07 9.28 13.96
C ALA A 123 -2.56 9.35 14.37
N HIS A 124 -3.46 8.69 13.64
CA HIS A 124 -4.87 8.57 14.02
C HIS A 124 -5.12 7.50 15.10
N GLN A 125 -4.25 6.49 15.17
CA GLN A 125 -4.36 5.39 16.13
C GLN A 125 -3.65 5.68 17.46
N HIS A 126 -2.62 6.53 17.42
CA HIS A 126 -1.78 6.87 18.57
C HIS A 126 -2.09 8.29 19.06
N ASN A 127 -2.06 8.48 20.37
CA ASN A 127 -2.45 9.76 20.97
C ASN A 127 -1.44 10.86 20.63
N ALA A 128 -1.90 12.11 20.58
CA ALA A 128 -1.05 13.29 20.33
C ALA A 128 0.03 13.52 21.41
N ASP A 129 -0.09 12.83 22.56
CA ASP A 129 0.84 12.91 23.68
C ASP A 129 2.05 11.96 23.56
N GLU A 130 2.07 11.10 22.53
CA GLU A 130 3.22 10.22 22.27
C GLU A 130 4.42 10.98 21.70
N PRO A 131 5.65 10.57 22.05
CA PRO A 131 6.85 11.21 21.52
C PRO A 131 6.87 11.14 19.99
N ALA A 132 7.37 12.21 19.35
CA ALA A 132 7.47 12.28 17.90
C ALA A 132 8.32 11.12 17.35
N VAL A 133 7.66 10.12 16.75
CA VAL A 133 8.33 8.98 16.12
C VAL A 133 8.69 9.34 14.69
N GLN A 134 9.87 8.90 14.23
CA GLN A 134 10.34 9.21 12.89
C GLN A 134 9.68 8.31 11.84
N VAL A 135 9.50 8.84 10.62
CA VAL A 135 8.94 8.09 9.48
C VAL A 135 9.76 6.82 9.18
N CYS A 136 11.07 6.87 9.37
CA CYS A 136 11.98 5.75 9.18
C CYS A 136 11.85 4.63 10.22
N ASP A 137 11.12 4.88 11.31
CA ASP A 137 10.84 3.87 12.32
C ASP A 137 9.43 3.30 12.13
N ILE A 138 8.44 4.18 11.95
CA ILE A 138 7.01 3.79 11.81
C ILE A 138 6.76 3.00 10.53
N VAL A 139 7.20 3.53 9.38
CA VAL A 139 6.82 2.95 8.09
C VAL A 139 7.38 1.53 7.94
N PRO A 140 8.66 1.24 8.24
CA PRO A 140 9.16 -0.14 8.20
C PRO A 140 8.42 -1.09 9.15
N ALA A 141 8.08 -0.66 10.36
CA ALA A 141 7.32 -1.48 11.30
C ALA A 141 5.93 -1.85 10.77
N MET A 142 5.16 -0.87 10.30
CA MET A 142 3.83 -1.13 9.72
C MET A 142 3.90 -1.96 8.43
N LEU A 143 4.97 -1.81 7.62
CA LEU A 143 5.19 -2.65 6.45
C LEU A 143 5.53 -4.09 6.83
N GLU A 144 6.20 -4.32 7.95
CA GLU A 144 6.49 -5.66 8.48
C GLU A 144 5.21 -6.36 8.95
N ASP A 145 4.33 -5.64 9.64
CA ASP A 145 3.01 -6.15 10.03
C ASP A 145 2.17 -6.54 8.81
N LEU A 146 2.13 -5.65 7.80
CA LEU A 146 1.49 -5.93 6.52
C LEU A 146 2.12 -7.13 5.82
N ARG A 147 3.45 -7.23 5.80
CA ARG A 147 4.17 -8.35 5.20
C ARG A 147 3.78 -9.67 5.85
N SER A 148 3.76 -9.71 7.18
CA SER A 148 3.38 -10.89 7.96
C SER A 148 1.95 -11.32 7.64
N ALA A 149 1.00 -10.37 7.60
CA ALA A 149 -0.38 -10.64 7.22
C ALA A 149 -0.52 -11.19 5.79
N LEU A 150 0.24 -10.64 4.83
CA LEU A 150 0.25 -11.09 3.43
C LEU A 150 0.82 -12.50 3.26
N CYS A 151 1.87 -12.84 4.01
CA CYS A 151 2.44 -14.19 3.99
C CYS A 151 1.45 -15.21 4.54
N HIS A 152 0.78 -14.93 5.66
CA HIS A 152 -0.21 -15.86 6.25
C HIS A 152 -1.47 -16.04 5.38
N GLN A 153 -1.90 -15.01 4.63
CA GLN A 153 -2.97 -15.16 3.63
C GLN A 153 -2.59 -16.09 2.47
N SER A 154 -1.30 -16.23 2.18
CA SER A 154 -0.81 -17.09 1.10
C SER A 154 -0.68 -18.56 1.52
N GLU A 155 -0.66 -18.83 2.84
CA GLU A 155 -0.58 -20.19 3.43
C GLU A 155 -1.93 -20.88 3.56
N HIS A 156 -3.03 -20.11 3.51
CA HIS A 156 -4.40 -20.62 3.48
C HIS A 156 -5.01 -20.34 2.11
N PRO A 157 -4.86 -21.23 1.11
CA PRO A 157 -5.70 -21.16 -0.06
C PRO A 157 -7.15 -21.35 0.40
N THR A 158 -7.96 -20.30 0.31
CA THR A 158 -9.41 -20.46 0.29
C THR A 158 -9.73 -21.41 -0.85
N ASP A 159 -10.11 -22.65 -0.50
CA ASP A 159 -10.82 -23.56 -1.40
C ASP A 159 -12.07 -22.85 -1.96
N PRO A 160 -12.43 -23.13 -3.23
CA PRO A 160 -13.41 -22.37 -4.01
C PRO A 160 -14.83 -22.33 -3.44
#